data_AF-A0A9P1C5E8-F1
#
_entry.id   AF-A0A9P1C5E8-F1
#
_cell.length_a   1.000
_cell.length_b   1.000
_cell.length_c   1.000
_cell.angle_alpha   90.00
_cell.angle_beta   90.00
_cell.angle_gamma   90.00
#
_symmetry.space_group_name_H-M   'P 1'
#
loop_
_entity.id
_entity.type
_entity.pdbx_description
1 polymer ?
#
loop_
_entity_poly.entity_id
_entity_poly.type
_entity_poly.pdbx_seq_one_letter_code
_entity_poly.pdbx_strand_id
1 'polypeptide(L)'
;MAANAAAAPTGKRARKTNHFSNEMRALGLVFDLSKFDEGVGFINHTPERRLELLEKIISILKSNELSPKEAESLKGRVQWFESFLFAWTANRAIHRLGKRALMKGGRQGRKLDAELRTSLEFLQHRVEHGAPLQLTATAERSILIFTAGAFDEVTGIGSIGGVLLDHDGTALSYFSERVPDLLMGLPRRGYIVMYIGNEASRMALV
;
A
#
# COMPACT_ATOMS: atom_id res chain seq x y z
N MET A 1 30.71 -14.12 67.10
CA MET A 1 29.56 -13.29 67.54
C MET A 1 28.85 -12.76 66.30
N ALA A 2 27.53 -12.56 66.38
CA ALA A 2 26.54 -12.73 65.32
C ALA A 2 26.56 -11.75 64.11
N ALA A 3 26.13 -12.31 62.97
CA ALA A 3 25.18 -11.82 61.95
C ALA A 3 25.30 -10.42 61.32
N ASN A 4 25.32 -10.37 59.98
CA ASN A 4 24.07 -10.05 59.25
C ASN A 4 24.11 -10.51 57.78
N ALA A 5 23.21 -11.45 57.45
CA ALA A 5 22.91 -11.84 56.09
C ALA A 5 21.94 -10.80 55.48
N ALA A 6 22.43 -10.00 54.55
CA ALA A 6 21.55 -9.15 53.74
C ALA A 6 20.88 -10.02 52.67
N ALA A 7 19.56 -10.12 52.78
CA ALA A 7 18.70 -10.87 51.88
C ALA A 7 18.89 -10.44 50.41
N ALA A 8 19.08 -11.41 49.53
CA ALA A 8 19.03 -11.20 48.09
C ALA A 8 17.62 -10.72 47.69
N PRO A 9 17.49 -9.64 46.90
CA PRO A 9 16.19 -9.24 46.39
C PRO A 9 15.69 -10.28 45.37
N THR A 10 14.76 -11.12 45.81
CA THR A 10 13.95 -12.00 44.97
C THR A 10 12.97 -11.16 44.15
N GLY A 11 13.45 -10.63 43.03
CA GLY A 11 12.62 -9.98 42.03
C GLY A 11 13.12 -10.35 40.64
N LYS A 12 12.35 -11.13 39.89
CA LYS A 12 12.53 -11.35 38.45
C LYS A 12 12.34 -10.02 37.69
N ARG A 13 13.33 -9.14 37.73
CA ARG A 13 13.57 -8.14 36.68
C ARG A 13 14.70 -8.68 35.81
N ALA A 14 14.37 -9.66 34.98
CA ALA A 14 15.21 -9.96 33.83
C ALA A 14 15.41 -8.65 33.06
N ARG A 15 16.67 -8.30 32.81
CA ARG A 15 17.10 -7.16 31.98
C ARG A 15 16.24 -7.09 30.72
N LYS A 16 15.27 -6.17 30.67
CA LYS A 16 14.62 -5.74 29.42
C LYS A 16 15.50 -4.74 28.67
N THR A 17 16.82 -4.93 28.72
CA THR A 17 17.76 -4.17 27.89
C THR A 17 18.07 -5.02 26.67
N ASN A 18 17.18 -4.94 25.68
CA ASN A 18 17.58 -5.27 24.33
C ASN A 18 18.72 -4.31 23.97
N HIS A 19 19.80 -4.84 23.40
CA HIS A 19 20.84 -3.99 22.83
C HIS A 19 20.20 -3.10 21.74
N PHE A 20 20.70 -1.88 21.59
CA PHE A 20 20.31 -1.05 20.45
C PHE A 20 20.60 -1.85 19.16
N SER A 21 19.60 -1.91 18.29
CA SER A 21 19.59 -2.70 17.07
C SER A 21 19.18 -1.79 15.92
N ASN A 22 19.76 -2.03 14.75
CA ASN A 22 19.38 -1.35 13.51
C ASN A 22 18.04 -1.86 12.96
N GLU A 23 17.45 -2.87 13.59
CA GLU A 23 16.10 -3.35 13.32
C GLU A 23 15.24 -3.27 14.58
N MET A 24 14.06 -2.67 14.47
CA MET A 24 13.02 -2.68 15.51
C MET A 24 11.73 -3.27 14.95
N ARG A 25 11.09 -4.17 15.71
CA ARG A 25 9.78 -4.74 15.37
C ARG A 25 8.70 -4.19 16.29
N ALA A 26 7.65 -3.63 15.71
CA ALA A 26 6.50 -3.15 16.46
C ALA A 26 5.24 -3.15 15.58
N LEU A 27 4.09 -3.48 16.17
CA LEU A 27 2.78 -3.38 15.52
C LEU A 27 2.63 -4.18 14.20
N GLY A 28 3.42 -5.24 14.00
CA GLY A 28 3.43 -5.99 12.73
C GLY A 28 4.29 -5.36 11.63
N LEU A 29 5.12 -4.38 11.98
CA LEU A 29 6.09 -3.72 11.11
C LEU A 29 7.52 -4.02 11.55
N VAL A 30 8.45 -3.86 10.61
CA VAL A 30 9.89 -3.88 10.78
C VAL A 30 10.42 -2.52 10.37
N PHE A 31 10.99 -1.79 11.33
CA PHE A 31 11.69 -0.54 11.13
C PHE A 31 13.17 -0.88 10.92
N ASP A 32 13.64 -0.70 9.70
CA ASP A 32 15.03 -0.91 9.31
C ASP A 32 15.76 0.44 9.26
N LEU A 33 16.73 0.57 10.16
CA LEU A 33 17.58 1.73 10.40
C LEU A 33 19.03 1.44 9.98
N SER A 34 19.28 0.40 9.20
CA SER A 34 20.62 0.02 8.74
C SER A 34 21.32 1.12 7.94
N LYS A 35 20.54 2.03 7.32
CA LYS A 35 21.03 3.19 6.55
C LYS A 35 20.72 4.52 7.22
N PHE A 36 20.46 4.51 8.53
CA PHE A 36 20.05 5.73 9.23
C PHE A 36 21.15 6.81 9.22
N ASP A 37 22.42 6.41 9.26
CA ASP A 37 23.57 7.31 9.14
C ASP A 37 23.65 8.00 7.75
N GLU A 38 23.05 7.40 6.72
CA GLU A 38 22.88 8.00 5.39
C GLU A 38 21.61 8.87 5.29
N GLY A 39 20.88 9.05 6.40
CA GLY A 39 19.62 9.76 6.44
C GLY A 39 18.44 8.97 5.81
N VAL A 40 18.55 7.64 5.70
CA VAL A 40 17.52 6.78 5.10
C VAL A 40 17.03 5.74 6.10
N GLY A 41 15.71 5.56 6.19
CA GLY A 41 15.08 4.47 6.95
C GLY A 41 14.02 3.76 6.13
N PHE A 42 13.72 2.52 6.46
CA PHE A 42 12.67 1.75 5.79
C PHE A 42 11.66 1.22 6.79
N ILE A 43 10.38 1.27 6.40
CA ILE A 43 9.28 0.61 7.10
C ILE A 43 8.80 -0.53 6.21
N ASN A 44 8.92 -1.75 6.74
CA ASN A 44 8.46 -2.98 6.12
C ASN A 44 7.34 -3.60 6.95
N HIS A 45 6.54 -4.46 6.33
CA HIS A 45 5.72 -5.43 7.07
C HIS A 45 6.60 -6.56 7.57
N THR A 46 6.25 -7.17 8.71
CA THR A 46 6.96 -8.38 9.13
C THR A 46 6.71 -9.52 8.12
N PRO A 47 7.67 -10.45 7.94
CA PRO A 47 7.49 -11.58 7.04
C PRO A 47 6.24 -12.39 7.37
N GLU A 48 5.94 -12.57 8.65
CA GLU A 48 4.78 -13.33 9.12
C GLU A 48 3.48 -12.66 8.69
N ARG A 49 3.40 -11.33 8.80
CA ARG A 49 2.20 -10.57 8.43
C ARG A 49 1.96 -10.56 6.92
N ARG A 50 3.04 -10.46 6.15
CA ARG A 50 3.02 -10.56 4.69
C ARG A 50 2.56 -11.95 4.23
N LEU A 51 3.14 -13.01 4.80
CA LEU A 51 2.77 -14.39 4.50
C LEU A 51 1.32 -14.68 4.86
N GLU A 52 0.86 -14.28 6.05
CA GLU A 52 -0.53 -14.46 6.49
C GLU A 52 -1.53 -13.85 5.49
N LEU A 53 -1.27 -12.61 5.06
CA LEU A 53 -2.14 -11.93 4.10
C LEU A 53 -2.09 -12.58 2.71
N LEU A 54 -0.89 -12.95 2.26
CA LEU A 54 -0.68 -13.59 0.97
C LEU A 54 -1.39 -14.94 0.87
N GLU A 55 -1.20 -15.80 1.88
CA GLU A 55 -1.88 -17.10 1.98
C GLU A 55 -3.40 -16.94 1.98
N LYS A 56 -3.92 -15.92 2.68
CA LYS A 56 -5.36 -15.66 2.69
C LYS A 56 -5.87 -15.30 1.29
N ILE A 57 -5.18 -14.42 0.55
CA ILE A 57 -5.57 -14.04 -0.82
C ILE A 57 -5.50 -15.26 -1.76
N ILE A 58 -4.41 -16.02 -1.70
CA ILE A 58 -4.23 -17.25 -2.51
C ILE A 58 -5.34 -18.26 -2.22
N SER A 59 -5.73 -18.45 -0.95
CA SER A 59 -6.80 -19.37 -0.57
C SER A 59 -8.15 -19.00 -1.19
N ILE A 60 -8.45 -17.69 -1.27
CA ILE A 60 -9.68 -17.15 -1.85
C ILE A 60 -9.68 -17.32 -3.37
N LEU A 61 -8.54 -17.05 -4.02
CA LEU A 61 -8.39 -17.22 -5.46
C LEU A 61 -8.54 -18.69 -5.88
N LYS A 62 -7.99 -19.61 -5.08
CA LYS A 62 -8.10 -21.06 -5.25
C LYS A 62 -9.51 -21.59 -5.01
N SER A 63 -10.20 -21.16 -3.95
CA SER A 63 -11.57 -21.57 -3.67
C SER A 63 -12.59 -20.95 -4.63
N ASN A 64 -12.21 -19.86 -5.31
CA ASN A 64 -13.09 -19.05 -6.15
C ASN A 64 -14.33 -18.53 -5.40
N GLU A 65 -14.21 -18.38 -4.08
CA GLU A 65 -15.27 -17.89 -3.20
C GLU A 65 -14.75 -16.87 -2.18
N LEU A 66 -15.51 -15.79 -2.01
CA LEU A 66 -15.31 -14.78 -0.98
C LEU A 66 -16.66 -14.34 -0.41
N SER A 67 -16.91 -14.67 0.85
CA SER A 67 -18.12 -14.20 1.53
C SER A 67 -18.06 -12.70 1.86
N PRO A 68 -19.21 -12.02 2.04
CA PRO A 68 -19.23 -10.62 2.46
C PRO A 68 -18.44 -10.35 3.74
N LYS A 69 -18.57 -11.22 4.76
CA LYS A 69 -17.83 -11.12 6.02
C LYS A 69 -16.32 -11.27 5.83
N GLU A 70 -15.90 -12.22 4.99
CA GLU A 70 -14.49 -12.39 4.66
C GLU A 70 -13.95 -11.23 3.83
N ALA A 71 -14.75 -10.67 2.93
CA ALA A 71 -14.39 -9.48 2.15
C ALA A 71 -14.19 -8.25 3.06
N GLU A 72 -15.06 -8.07 4.06
CA GLU A 72 -14.92 -6.99 5.04
C GLU A 72 -13.62 -7.14 5.85
N SER A 73 -13.36 -8.34 6.37
CA SER A 73 -12.13 -8.63 7.11
C SER A 73 -10.88 -8.45 6.24
N LEU A 74 -10.90 -8.96 5.00
CA LEU A 74 -9.79 -8.83 4.06
C LEU A 74 -9.55 -7.36 3.68
N LYS A 75 -10.62 -6.60 3.42
CA LYS A 75 -10.53 -5.16 3.12
C LYS A 75 -9.77 -4.43 4.21
N GLY A 76 -10.11 -4.63 5.49
CA GLY A 76 -9.43 -3.98 6.60
C GLY A 76 -7.94 -4.35 6.69
N ARG A 77 -7.60 -5.63 6.46
CA ARG A 77 -6.21 -6.11 6.45
C ARG A 77 -5.40 -5.50 5.30
N VAL A 78 -5.98 -5.48 4.09
CA VAL A 78 -5.35 -4.90 2.91
C VAL A 78 -5.19 -3.39 3.07
N GLN A 79 -6.20 -2.68 3.58
CA GLN A 79 -6.10 -1.25 3.86
C GLN A 79 -4.97 -0.95 4.83
N TRP A 80 -4.88 -1.71 5.92
CA TRP A 80 -3.78 -1.56 6.87
C TRP A 80 -2.42 -1.86 6.23
N PHE A 81 -2.34 -2.91 5.41
CA PHE A 81 -1.10 -3.28 4.72
C PHE A 81 -0.65 -2.20 3.72
N GLU A 82 -1.58 -1.67 2.91
CA GLU A 82 -1.30 -0.64 1.91
C GLU A 82 -0.99 0.73 2.53
N SER A 83 -1.40 1.03 3.76
CA SER A 83 -1.01 2.28 4.45
C SER A 83 0.50 2.47 4.62
N PHE A 84 1.26 1.37 4.59
CA PHE A 84 2.72 1.38 4.71
C PHE A 84 3.43 1.01 3.40
N LEU A 85 2.68 1.04 2.30
CA LEU A 85 3.21 1.00 0.95
C LEU A 85 2.92 2.36 0.29
N PHE A 86 3.73 2.80 -0.67
CA PHE A 86 3.47 4.00 -1.49
C PHE A 86 2.22 3.80 -2.38
N ALA A 87 1.00 3.79 -1.81
CA ALA A 87 -0.11 3.05 -2.39
C ALA A 87 -1.45 3.80 -2.48
N TRP A 88 -1.52 4.80 -3.34
CA TRP A 88 -2.83 5.27 -3.84
C TRP A 88 -3.38 4.39 -4.97
N THR A 89 -2.54 3.53 -5.56
CA THR A 89 -2.90 2.66 -6.69
C THR A 89 -3.84 1.51 -6.30
N ALA A 90 -3.82 1.05 -5.04
CA ALA A 90 -4.67 -0.05 -4.56
C ALA A 90 -6.12 0.32 -4.24
N ASN A 91 -6.45 1.62 -4.22
CA ASN A 91 -7.77 2.12 -3.82
C ASN A 91 -8.92 1.52 -4.64
N ARG A 92 -8.72 1.29 -5.94
CA ARG A 92 -9.74 0.65 -6.81
C ARG A 92 -10.01 -0.79 -6.39
N ALA A 93 -8.97 -1.58 -6.16
CA ALA A 93 -9.10 -2.98 -5.73
C ALA A 93 -9.70 -3.08 -4.32
N ILE A 94 -9.28 -2.22 -3.39
CA ILE A 94 -9.85 -2.11 -2.03
C ILE A 94 -11.33 -1.72 -2.10
N HIS A 95 -11.70 -0.77 -2.97
CA HIS A 95 -13.09 -0.40 -3.16
C HIS A 95 -13.93 -1.57 -3.70
N ARG A 96 -13.35 -2.40 -4.59
CA ARG A 96 -14.03 -3.60 -5.09
C ARG A 96 -14.30 -4.62 -3.99
N LEU A 97 -13.35 -4.83 -3.06
CA LEU A 97 -13.57 -5.61 -1.84
C LEU A 97 -14.68 -5.01 -0.98
N GLY A 98 -14.72 -3.68 -0.84
CA GLY A 98 -15.79 -2.97 -0.14
C GLY A 98 -17.17 -3.22 -0.73
N LYS A 99 -17.30 -3.21 -2.07
CA LYS A 99 -18.56 -3.59 -2.73
C LYS A 99 -18.96 -5.03 -2.39
N ARG A 100 -18.02 -5.99 -2.40
CA ARG A 100 -18.29 -7.38 -2.01
C ARG A 100 -18.75 -7.50 -0.56
N ALA A 101 -18.14 -6.74 0.35
CA ALA A 101 -18.51 -6.72 1.77
C ALA A 101 -19.95 -6.24 2.01
N LEU A 102 -20.47 -5.35 1.16
CA LEU A 102 -21.83 -4.81 1.27
C LEU A 102 -22.90 -5.68 0.60
N MET A 103 -22.52 -6.73 -0.13
CA MET A 103 -23.49 -7.59 -0.81
C MET A 103 -24.31 -8.37 0.22
N LYS A 104 -25.64 -8.20 0.18
CA LYS A 104 -26.60 -8.98 0.96
C LYS A 104 -27.10 -10.14 0.10
N GLY A 105 -26.80 -11.39 0.46
CA GLY A 105 -27.27 -12.56 -0.27
C GLY A 105 -26.74 -13.89 0.27
N GLY A 106 -27.51 -14.96 0.07
CA GLY A 106 -27.13 -16.35 0.42
C GLY A 106 -26.00 -16.91 -0.47
N ARG A 107 -25.85 -18.24 -0.52
CA ARG A 107 -24.70 -18.96 -1.14
C ARG A 107 -24.28 -18.47 -2.54
N GLN A 108 -25.18 -17.96 -3.38
CA GLN A 108 -24.84 -17.43 -4.72
C GLN A 108 -23.98 -16.15 -4.69
N GLY A 109 -24.05 -15.36 -3.61
CA GLY A 109 -23.26 -14.12 -3.44
C GLY A 109 -21.80 -14.34 -3.03
N ARG A 110 -21.30 -15.58 -3.05
CA ARG A 110 -19.93 -15.94 -2.63
C ARG A 110 -18.96 -16.08 -3.79
N LYS A 111 -19.40 -16.45 -5.00
CA LYS A 111 -18.49 -16.66 -6.13
C LYS A 111 -17.81 -15.36 -6.56
N LEU A 112 -16.54 -15.46 -6.92
CA LEU A 112 -15.81 -14.34 -7.51
C LEU A 112 -16.31 -14.10 -8.93
N ASP A 113 -16.63 -12.84 -9.22
CA ASP A 113 -16.74 -12.35 -10.59
C ASP A 113 -15.35 -11.95 -11.12
N ALA A 114 -15.25 -11.73 -12.43
CA ALA A 114 -13.98 -11.41 -13.10
C ALA A 114 -13.30 -10.17 -12.52
N GLU A 115 -14.05 -9.09 -12.28
CA GLU A 115 -13.49 -7.84 -11.73
C GLU A 115 -12.93 -8.02 -10.32
N LEU A 116 -13.63 -8.77 -9.47
CA LEU A 116 -13.17 -9.07 -8.11
C LEU A 116 -11.95 -10.00 -8.11
N ARG A 117 -11.90 -10.98 -9.00
CA ARG A 117 -10.73 -11.84 -9.20
C ARG A 117 -9.50 -11.02 -9.60
N THR A 118 -9.62 -10.17 -10.63
CA THR A 118 -8.53 -9.28 -11.06
C THR A 118 -8.09 -8.33 -9.94
N SER A 119 -9.04 -7.84 -9.14
CA SER A 119 -8.71 -7.00 -7.98
C SER A 119 -7.90 -7.77 -6.93
N LEU A 120 -8.23 -9.04 -6.67
CA LEU A 120 -7.50 -9.90 -5.73
C LEU A 120 -6.11 -10.28 -6.26
N GLU A 121 -5.97 -10.58 -7.55
CA GLU A 121 -4.68 -10.86 -8.20
C GLU A 121 -3.76 -9.64 -8.16
N PHE A 122 -4.31 -8.44 -8.42
CA PHE A 122 -3.57 -7.19 -8.25
C PHE A 122 -3.09 -7.01 -6.80
N LEU A 123 -3.95 -7.26 -5.81
CA LEU A 123 -3.57 -7.16 -4.39
C LEU A 123 -2.55 -8.23 -3.99
N GLN A 124 -2.64 -9.44 -4.54
CA GLN A 124 -1.63 -10.49 -4.35
C GLN A 124 -0.27 -9.99 -4.84
N HIS A 125 -0.18 -9.49 -6.06
CA HIS A 125 1.05 -8.96 -6.63
C HIS A 125 1.62 -7.82 -5.78
N ARG A 126 0.76 -6.95 -5.24
CA ARG A 126 1.16 -5.87 -4.33
C ARG A 126 1.74 -6.38 -3.01
N VAL A 127 1.17 -7.43 -2.42
CA VAL A 127 1.70 -8.06 -1.20
C VAL A 127 3.02 -8.78 -1.50
N GLU A 128 3.18 -9.36 -2.69
CA GLU A 128 4.38 -10.06 -3.12
C GLU A 128 5.52 -9.14 -3.59
N HIS A 129 5.25 -7.96 -4.11
CA HIS A 129 6.29 -7.12 -4.73
C HIS A 129 6.32 -5.68 -4.22
N GLY A 130 5.46 -5.34 -3.26
CA GLY A 130 5.41 -4.01 -2.65
C GLY A 130 6.75 -3.64 -2.02
N ALA A 131 7.32 -2.53 -2.46
CA ALA A 131 8.53 -1.97 -1.87
C ALA A 131 8.24 -1.39 -0.46
N PRO A 132 9.21 -1.46 0.47
CA PRO A 132 9.10 -0.77 1.74
C PRO A 132 8.77 0.70 1.58
N LEU A 133 8.11 1.27 2.59
CA LEU A 133 8.05 2.71 2.73
C LEU A 133 9.43 3.24 3.12
N GLN A 134 10.07 3.92 2.19
CA GLN A 134 11.34 4.61 2.44
C GLN A 134 11.07 5.98 3.06
N LEU A 135 11.75 6.25 4.16
CA LEU A 135 11.84 7.55 4.82
C LEU A 135 13.22 8.13 4.53
N THR A 136 13.27 9.42 4.22
CA THR A 136 14.53 10.13 3.95
C THR A 136 14.55 11.45 4.70
N ALA A 137 15.70 11.80 5.25
CA ALA A 137 15.94 13.08 5.94
C ALA A 137 16.05 14.26 4.95
N THR A 138 16.34 13.99 3.67
CA THR A 138 16.31 15.01 2.62
C THR A 138 14.88 15.30 2.19
N ALA A 139 14.37 16.48 2.54
CA ALA A 139 13.15 17.05 1.96
C ALA A 139 13.37 17.59 0.53
N GLU A 140 14.56 17.40 -0.02
CA GLU A 140 15.02 18.17 -1.17
C GLU A 140 14.48 17.57 -2.47
N ARG A 141 13.70 18.41 -3.18
CA ARG A 141 13.25 18.26 -4.57
C ARG A 141 12.20 17.18 -4.80
N SER A 142 11.00 17.46 -4.28
CA SER A 142 9.78 16.76 -4.74
C SER A 142 9.43 17.18 -6.16
N ILE A 143 9.05 16.22 -6.99
CA ILE A 143 8.39 16.45 -8.27
C ILE A 143 6.88 16.43 -8.02
N LEU A 144 6.20 17.50 -8.40
CA LEU A 144 4.76 17.64 -8.30
C LEU A 144 4.15 17.27 -9.64
N ILE A 145 3.27 16.27 -9.67
CA ILE A 145 2.54 15.88 -10.90
C ILE A 145 1.07 16.25 -10.76
N PHE A 146 0.62 17.18 -11.59
CA PHE A 146 -0.79 17.53 -11.74
C PHE A 146 -1.34 16.86 -12.98
N THR A 147 -2.41 16.08 -12.85
CA THR A 147 -3.06 15.41 -13.96
C THR A 147 -4.53 15.84 -14.06
N ALA A 148 -5.02 15.99 -15.29
CA ALA A 148 -6.41 16.30 -15.58
C ALA A 148 -6.87 15.48 -16.79
N GLY A 149 -8.10 14.96 -16.70
CA GLY A 149 -8.78 14.33 -17.83
C GLY A 149 -9.76 15.31 -18.46
N ALA A 150 -9.88 15.26 -19.79
CA ALA A 150 -10.93 15.95 -20.54
C ALA A 150 -11.76 14.94 -21.34
N PHE A 151 -13.03 15.22 -21.54
CA PHE A 151 -13.92 14.41 -22.35
C PHE A 151 -14.79 15.31 -23.22
N ASP A 152 -14.81 15.03 -24.52
CA ASP A 152 -15.66 15.71 -25.48
C ASP A 152 -16.88 14.83 -25.77
N GLU A 153 -18.07 15.30 -25.40
CA GLU A 153 -19.33 14.57 -25.58
C GLU A 153 -19.75 14.46 -27.05
N VAL A 154 -19.32 15.40 -27.90
CA VAL A 154 -19.69 15.45 -29.32
C VAL A 154 -18.86 14.44 -30.12
N THR A 155 -17.55 14.41 -29.87
CA THR A 155 -16.64 13.47 -30.55
C THR A 155 -16.54 12.11 -29.85
N GLY A 156 -16.95 12.04 -28.58
CA GLY A 156 -16.80 10.84 -27.75
C GLY A 156 -15.35 10.56 -27.34
N ILE A 157 -14.43 11.52 -27.53
CA ILE A 157 -13.00 11.36 -27.28
C ILE A 157 -12.67 11.79 -25.85
N GLY A 158 -11.96 10.93 -25.12
CA GLY A 158 -11.33 11.27 -23.86
C GLY A 158 -9.84 11.55 -24.05
N SER A 159 -9.29 12.48 -23.28
CA SER A 159 -7.86 12.73 -23.17
C SER A 159 -7.43 12.84 -21.71
N ILE A 160 -6.16 12.57 -21.46
CA ILE A 160 -5.48 12.85 -20.19
C ILE A 160 -4.30 13.75 -20.47
N GLY A 161 -4.09 14.75 -19.63
CA GLY A 161 -2.91 15.58 -19.66
C GLY A 161 -2.36 15.77 -18.27
N GLY A 162 -1.14 16.27 -18.21
CA GLY A 162 -0.53 16.65 -16.94
C GLY A 162 0.68 17.52 -17.10
N VAL A 163 1.05 18.15 -15.98
CA VAL A 163 2.22 19.01 -15.87
C VAL A 163 3.05 18.50 -14.70
N LEU A 164 4.36 18.36 -14.93
CA LEU A 164 5.36 18.07 -13.93
C LEU A 164 5.98 19.40 -13.50
N LEU A 165 5.95 19.69 -12.21
CA LEU A 165 6.65 20.82 -11.61
C LEU A 165 7.77 20.32 -10.70
N ASP A 166 8.82 21.10 -10.54
CA ASP A 166 9.76 20.91 -9.44
C ASP A 166 9.18 21.38 -8.09
N HIS A 167 9.98 21.27 -7.05
CA HIS A 167 9.63 21.69 -5.69
C HIS A 167 9.33 23.18 -5.52
N ASP A 168 9.78 24.04 -6.44
CA ASP A 168 9.51 25.48 -6.43
C ASP A 168 8.25 25.83 -7.24
N GLY A 169 7.61 24.83 -7.85
CA GLY A 169 6.47 25.01 -8.74
C GLY A 169 6.85 25.38 -10.17
N THR A 170 8.13 25.28 -10.54
CA THR A 170 8.59 25.54 -11.91
C THR A 170 8.22 24.36 -12.80
N ALA A 171 7.57 24.63 -13.93
CA ALA A 171 7.21 23.59 -14.89
C ALA A 171 8.45 22.96 -15.54
N LEU A 172 8.61 21.64 -15.34
CA LEU A 172 9.67 20.83 -15.92
C LEU A 172 9.25 20.23 -17.26
N SER A 173 8.02 19.72 -17.35
CA SER A 173 7.47 19.13 -18.57
C SER A 173 5.95 19.05 -18.52
N TYR A 174 5.34 18.76 -19.67
CA TYR A 174 3.91 18.48 -19.80
C TYR A 174 3.68 17.30 -20.76
N PHE A 175 2.56 16.60 -20.60
CA PHE A 175 2.12 15.57 -21.53
C PHE A 175 0.62 15.71 -21.81
N SER A 176 0.20 15.21 -22.96
CA SER A 176 -1.21 15.08 -23.33
C SER A 176 -1.37 13.87 -24.25
N GLU A 177 -2.29 12.98 -23.90
CA GLU A 177 -2.53 11.73 -24.61
C GLU A 177 -4.03 11.48 -24.77
N ARG A 178 -4.39 10.88 -25.92
CA ARG A 178 -5.75 10.38 -26.13
C ARG A 178 -5.95 9.10 -25.33
N VAL A 179 -7.06 9.01 -24.60
CA VAL A 179 -7.44 7.79 -23.90
C VAL A 179 -7.87 6.76 -24.95
N PRO A 180 -7.27 5.55 -24.97
CA PRO A 180 -7.67 4.49 -25.89
C PRO A 180 -9.16 4.16 -25.80
N ASP A 181 -9.80 3.91 -26.95
CA ASP A 181 -11.25 3.66 -27.03
C ASP A 181 -11.70 2.48 -26.15
N LEU A 182 -10.82 1.48 -25.97
CA LEU A 182 -11.05 0.35 -25.06
C LEU A 182 -11.33 0.78 -23.60
N LEU A 183 -10.70 1.86 -23.14
CA LEU A 183 -10.89 2.38 -21.78
C LEU A 183 -12.11 3.32 -21.69
N MET A 184 -12.53 3.90 -22.82
CA MET A 184 -13.69 4.81 -22.89
C MET A 184 -15.02 4.09 -22.65
N GLY A 185 -15.09 2.78 -22.90
CA GLY A 185 -16.27 1.94 -22.64
C GLY A 185 -16.45 1.48 -21.18
N LEU A 186 -15.51 1.81 -20.27
CA LEU A 186 -15.59 1.42 -18.86
C LEU A 186 -16.39 2.45 -18.05
N PRO A 187 -17.13 2.02 -17.00
CA PRO A 187 -17.89 2.94 -16.15
C PRO A 187 -16.99 4.01 -15.52
N ARG A 188 -17.33 5.27 -15.80
CA ARG A 188 -16.54 6.45 -15.41
C ARG A 188 -16.54 6.64 -13.89
N ARG A 189 -15.35 6.74 -13.30
CA ARG A 189 -15.14 7.25 -11.95
C ARG A 189 -13.95 8.18 -11.97
N GLY A 190 -14.16 9.44 -11.60
CA GLY A 190 -13.10 10.43 -11.51
C GLY A 190 -12.10 10.04 -10.44
N TYR A 191 -10.83 9.97 -10.80
CA TYR A 191 -9.73 9.86 -9.86
C TYR A 191 -8.69 10.91 -10.25
N ILE A 192 -8.37 11.80 -9.32
CA ILE A 192 -7.20 12.65 -9.41
C ILE A 192 -6.08 11.86 -8.73
N VAL A 193 -5.02 11.55 -9.48
CA VAL A 193 -3.80 10.95 -8.92
C VAL A 193 -2.78 12.07 -8.85
N MET A 194 -2.55 12.59 -7.65
CA MET A 194 -1.42 13.47 -7.36
C MET A 194 -0.24 12.60 -6.97
N TYR A 195 0.84 12.64 -7.74
CA TYR A 195 2.07 11.92 -7.43
C TYR A 195 3.07 12.91 -6.82
N ILE A 196 3.63 12.56 -5.67
CA ILE A 196 4.74 13.27 -5.05
C ILE A 196 5.90 12.29 -5.04
N GLY A 197 6.82 12.45 -5.98
CA GLY A 197 8.04 11.64 -6.09
C GLY A 197 9.27 12.44 -5.66
N ASN A 198 10.27 11.76 -5.10
CA ASN A 198 11.62 12.31 -4.96
C ASN A 198 12.46 11.83 -6.18
N GLU A 199 13.47 12.59 -6.63
CA GLU A 199 14.41 12.20 -7.68
C GLU A 199 15.05 10.81 -7.48
N ALA A 200 15.07 10.29 -6.24
CA ALA A 200 15.53 8.93 -5.92
C ALA A 200 14.64 7.80 -6.49
N SER A 201 13.42 8.08 -6.95
CA SER A 201 12.48 7.09 -7.49
C SER A 201 12.55 6.93 -9.01
N ARG A 202 13.69 7.26 -9.65
CA ARG A 202 13.97 6.98 -11.07
C ARG A 202 14.06 5.47 -11.34
N MET A 203 12.94 4.74 -11.23
CA MET A 203 12.67 3.52 -11.98
C MET A 203 11.26 3.03 -11.65
N ALA A 204 10.37 3.15 -12.64
CA ALA A 204 9.17 2.34 -12.91
C ALA A 204 8.03 3.22 -13.46
N LEU A 205 8.25 3.80 -14.63
CA LEU A 205 7.18 4.22 -15.54
C LEU A 205 7.66 3.89 -16.95
N VAL A 206 7.42 2.64 -17.33
CA VAL A 206 7.25 2.20 -18.72
C VAL A 206 5.85 1.60 -18.79
#